data_AF-A0A2T6D4M4-F1
#
_entry.id   AF-A0A2T6D4M4-F1
#
_cell.length_a   1.000
_cell.length_b   1.000
_cell.length_c   1.000
_cell.angle_alpha   90.00
_cell.angle_beta   90.00
_cell.angle_gamma   90.00
#
_symmetry.space_group_name_H-M   'P 1'
#
loop_
_entity.id
_entity.type
_entity.pdbx_description
1 polymer ?
#
loop_
_entity_poly.entity_id
_entity_poly.type
_entity_poly.pdbx_seq_one_letter_code
_entity_poly.pdbx_strand_id
1 'polypeptide(L)'
;MTTRRPISSEDLASLRSAQEGLELVSKLLDETTKRYLARLHEELDDIRATLAEAEQSAMSAARRRRLSQLLEMLSQVEFHPEKGRRKELKKIDELIGELQDVLGQW
;
A
#
# COMPACT_ATOMS: atom_id res chain seq x y z
N MET A 1 -29.33 41.10 7.49
CA MET A 1 -29.23 40.47 8.83
C MET A 1 -29.84 39.08 8.71
N THR A 2 -29.02 38.04 8.57
CA THR A 2 -29.52 36.67 8.41
C THR A 2 -29.78 36.09 9.80
N THR A 3 -31.05 36.05 10.21
CA THR A 3 -31.49 35.41 11.45
C THR A 3 -31.19 33.91 11.38
N ARG A 4 -30.17 33.44 12.11
CA ARG A 4 -29.90 32.02 12.28
C ARG A 4 -31.05 31.40 13.05
N ARG A 5 -31.75 30.45 12.43
CA ARG A 5 -32.76 29.62 13.09
C ARG A 5 -32.07 28.80 14.20
N PRO A 6 -32.65 28.68 15.41
CA PRO A 6 -32.11 27.79 16.44
C PRO A 6 -32.12 26.34 15.91
N ILE A 7 -31.04 25.61 16.19
CA ILE A 7 -30.87 24.21 15.78
C ILE A 7 -31.97 23.38 16.46
N SER A 8 -32.74 22.63 15.68
CA SER A 8 -33.79 21.79 16.24
C SER A 8 -33.20 20.54 16.92
N SER A 9 -33.97 19.88 17.79
CA SER A 9 -33.53 18.62 18.42
C SER A 9 -33.23 17.51 17.40
N GLU A 10 -33.97 17.51 16.28
CA GLU A 10 -33.77 16.62 15.14
C GLU A 10 -32.46 16.94 14.39
N ASP A 11 -32.15 18.22 14.21
CA ASP A 11 -30.87 18.66 13.64
C ASP A 11 -29.69 18.25 14.56
N LEU A 12 -29.84 18.36 15.89
CA LEU A 12 -28.82 17.91 16.85
C LEU A 12 -28.61 16.40 16.84
N ALA A 13 -29.69 15.62 16.67
CA ALA A 13 -29.59 14.16 16.50
C ALA A 13 -28.85 13.82 15.19
N SER A 14 -29.21 14.49 14.10
CA SER A 14 -28.59 14.31 12.79
C SER A 14 -27.09 14.66 12.80
N LEU A 15 -26.71 15.74 13.50
CA LEU A 15 -25.31 16.13 13.67
C LEU A 15 -24.51 15.07 14.45
N ARG A 16 -25.09 14.49 15.51
CA ARG A 16 -24.45 13.41 16.27
C ARG A 16 -24.26 12.16 15.42
N SER A 17 -25.28 11.75 14.69
CA SER A 17 -25.16 10.59 13.77
C SER A 17 -24.12 10.83 12.67
N ALA A 18 -23.99 12.07 12.16
CA ALA A 18 -22.94 12.40 11.22
C ALA A 18 -21.53 12.32 11.85
N GLN A 19 -21.36 12.79 13.10
CA GLN A 19 -20.10 12.68 13.84
C GLN A 19 -19.72 11.22 14.10
N GLU A 20 -20.68 10.40 14.53
CA GLU A 20 -20.48 8.96 14.71
C GLU A 20 -20.09 8.27 13.40
N GLY A 21 -20.72 8.65 12.28
CA GLY A 21 -20.37 8.16 10.95
C GLY A 21 -18.95 8.53 10.54
N LEU A 22 -18.51 9.77 10.80
CA LEU A 22 -17.14 10.21 10.50
C LEU A 22 -16.10 9.47 11.36
N GLU A 23 -16.39 9.25 12.65
CA GLU A 23 -15.54 8.47 13.55
C GLU A 23 -15.39 7.03 13.05
N LEU A 24 -16.48 6.42 12.60
CA LEU A 24 -16.44 5.08 12.00
C LEU A 24 -15.59 5.05 10.72
N VAL A 25 -15.75 6.03 9.83
CA VAL A 25 -14.94 6.14 8.61
C VAL A 25 -13.46 6.31 8.95
N SER A 26 -13.13 7.11 9.96
CA SER A 26 -11.74 7.28 10.42
C SER A 26 -11.14 5.94 10.89
N LYS A 27 -11.86 5.20 11.73
CA LYS A 27 -11.42 3.88 12.21
C LYS A 27 -11.22 2.89 11.06
N LEU A 28 -12.18 2.83 10.14
CA LEU A 28 -12.10 1.95 8.98
C LEU A 28 -10.92 2.30 8.07
N LEU A 29 -10.65 3.59 7.88
CA LEU A 29 -9.50 4.06 7.13
C LEU A 29 -8.20 3.59 7.79
N ASP A 30 -8.04 3.85 9.09
CA ASP A 30 -6.83 3.49 9.83
C ASP A 30 -6.59 1.98 9.82
N GLU A 31 -7.62 1.17 10.08
CA GLU A 31 -7.52 -0.29 10.05
C GLU A 31 -7.18 -0.81 8.65
N THR A 32 -7.82 -0.28 7.62
CA THR A 32 -7.59 -0.70 6.23
C THR A 32 -6.18 -0.35 5.80
N THR A 33 -5.73 0.88 6.06
CA THR A 33 -4.37 1.32 5.73
C THR A 33 -3.33 0.53 6.50
N LYS A 34 -3.53 0.31 7.81
CA LYS A 34 -2.60 -0.48 8.62
C LYS A 34 -2.44 -1.91 8.10
N ARG A 35 -3.55 -2.60 7.82
CA ARG A 35 -3.51 -3.98 7.30
C ARG A 35 -2.87 -4.04 5.91
N TYR A 36 -3.23 -3.10 5.05
CA TYR A 36 -2.69 -3.05 3.69
C TYR A 36 -1.18 -2.80 3.68
N LEU A 37 -0.71 -1.83 4.47
CA LEU A 37 0.73 -1.54 4.60
C LEU A 37 1.50 -2.69 5.26
N ALA A 38 0.92 -3.35 6.26
CA ALA A 38 1.54 -4.52 6.88
C ALA A 38 1.77 -5.63 5.86
N ARG A 39 0.74 -5.97 5.05
CA ARG A 39 0.88 -6.96 3.97
C ARG A 39 1.99 -6.60 2.99
N LEU A 40 2.03 -5.36 2.50
CA LEU A 40 3.06 -4.94 1.54
C LEU A 40 4.48 -5.02 2.13
N HIS A 41 4.65 -4.70 3.42
CA HIS A 41 5.94 -4.85 4.08
C HIS A 41 6.33 -6.32 4.28
N GLU A 42 5.40 -7.19 4.68
CA GLU A 42 5.65 -8.64 4.77
C GLU A 42 6.11 -9.19 3.42
N GLU A 43 5.43 -8.84 2.33
CA GLU A 43 5.80 -9.26 0.97
C GLU A 43 7.19 -8.76 0.54
N LEU A 44 7.57 -7.53 0.91
CA LEU A 44 8.91 -7.00 0.68
C LEU A 44 9.97 -7.72 1.52
N ASP A 45 9.65 -8.10 2.75
CA ASP A 45 10.57 -8.84 3.63
C ASP A 45 10.78 -10.28 3.13
N ASP A 46 9.76 -10.92 2.57
CA ASP A 46 9.89 -12.22 1.89
C ASP A 46 10.81 -12.15 0.66
N ILE A 47 10.67 -11.09 -0.15
CA ILE A 47 11.59 -10.82 -1.29
C ILE A 47 13.03 -10.67 -0.79
N ARG A 48 13.24 -9.89 0.29
CA ARG A 48 14.58 -9.69 0.89
C ARG A 48 15.17 -10.99 1.42
N ALA A 49 14.36 -11.81 2.09
CA ALA A 49 14.80 -13.11 2.61
C ALA A 49 15.26 -14.02 1.48
N THR A 50 14.48 -14.10 0.39
CA THR A 50 14.83 -14.90 -0.80
C THR A 50 16.15 -14.44 -1.42
N LEU A 51 16.36 -13.11 -1.53
CA LEU A 51 17.62 -12.55 -2.03
C LEU A 51 18.81 -12.89 -1.11
N ALA A 52 18.61 -12.84 0.21
CA ALA A 52 19.66 -13.15 1.20
C ALA A 52 20.06 -14.64 1.19
N GLU A 53 19.12 -15.56 0.99
CA GLU A 53 19.42 -16.99 0.81
C GLU A 53 20.24 -17.24 -0.46
N ALA A 54 19.96 -16.48 -1.52
CA ALA A 54 20.67 -16.59 -2.77
C ALA A 54 22.12 -16.08 -2.69
N GLU A 55 22.41 -15.14 -1.78
CA GLU A 55 23.77 -14.65 -1.49
C GLU A 55 24.68 -15.75 -0.91
N GLN A 56 24.10 -16.68 -0.15
CA GLN A 56 24.82 -17.76 0.51
C GLN A 56 25.08 -18.97 -0.42
N SER A 57 24.57 -18.91 -1.65
CA SER A 57 24.59 -20.03 -2.61
C SER A 57 25.31 -19.67 -3.91
N ALA A 58 25.89 -20.66 -4.58
CA ALA A 58 26.43 -20.45 -5.93
C ALA A 58 25.30 -20.06 -6.89
N MET A 59 25.42 -18.90 -7.53
CA MET A 59 24.42 -18.42 -8.48
C MET A 59 24.50 -19.17 -9.82
N SER A 60 23.39 -19.77 -10.27
CA SER A 60 23.28 -20.26 -11.64
C SER A 60 23.13 -19.09 -12.63
N ALA A 61 23.37 -19.34 -13.93
CA ALA A 61 23.18 -18.33 -14.97
C ALA A 61 21.73 -17.83 -15.05
N ALA A 62 20.75 -18.72 -14.84
CA ALA A 62 19.33 -18.36 -14.81
C ALA A 62 19.02 -17.42 -13.63
N ARG A 63 19.61 -17.69 -12.46
CA ARG A 63 19.48 -16.83 -11.26
C ARG A 63 20.06 -15.44 -11.49
N ARG A 64 21.23 -15.34 -12.11
CA ARG A 64 21.85 -14.04 -12.48
C ARG A 64 20.98 -13.23 -13.43
N ARG A 65 20.39 -13.86 -14.46
CA ARG A 65 19.49 -13.18 -15.41
C ARG A 65 18.26 -12.60 -14.71
N ARG A 66 17.67 -13.35 -13.77
CA ARG A 66 16.53 -12.88 -12.96
C ARG A 66 16.92 -11.71 -12.05
N LEU A 67 18.09 -11.78 -11.42
CA LEU A 67 18.59 -10.66 -10.63
C LEU A 67 18.75 -9.39 -11.48
N SER A 68 19.27 -9.50 -12.71
CA SER A 68 19.34 -8.35 -13.63
C SER A 68 17.95 -7.79 -13.96
N GLN A 69 16.96 -8.67 -14.17
CA GLN A 69 15.58 -8.26 -14.42
C GLN A 69 14.97 -7.51 -13.21
N LEU A 70 15.18 -8.03 -11.98
CA LEU A 70 14.75 -7.34 -10.76
C LEU A 70 15.37 -5.94 -10.64
N LEU A 71 16.68 -5.83 -10.90
CA LEU A 71 17.40 -4.56 -10.83
C LEU A 71 16.87 -3.56 -11.86
N GLU A 72 16.56 -4.02 -13.07
CA GLU A 72 15.94 -3.19 -14.11
C GLU A 72 14.58 -2.67 -13.65
N MET A 73 13.71 -3.56 -13.14
CA MET A 73 12.39 -3.19 -12.62
C MET A 73 12.49 -2.14 -11.51
N LEU A 74 13.36 -2.37 -10.51
CA LEU A 74 13.57 -1.45 -9.39
C LEU A 74 14.14 -0.09 -9.85
N SER A 75 14.96 -0.07 -10.90
CA SER A 75 15.56 1.18 -11.41
C SER A 75 14.59 2.09 -12.15
N GLN A 76 13.47 1.53 -12.67
CA GLN A 76 12.46 2.26 -13.43
C GLN A 76 11.35 2.85 -12.56
N VAL A 77 11.44 2.65 -11.25
CA VAL A 77 10.40 3.02 -10.30
C VAL A 77 10.43 4.52 -10.03
N GLU A 78 9.43 5.23 -10.55
CA GLU A 78 9.17 6.63 -10.23
C GLU A 78 7.85 6.78 -9.47
N PHE A 79 7.94 7.24 -8.22
CA PHE A 79 6.76 7.48 -7.37
C PHE A 79 6.48 8.98 -7.17
N HIS A 80 5.23 9.37 -7.37
CA HIS A 80 4.75 10.75 -7.25
C HIS A 80 3.52 10.82 -6.33
N PRO A 81 3.72 10.71 -5.00
CA PRO A 81 2.62 10.53 -4.02
C PRO A 81 1.57 11.65 -4.04
N GLU A 82 1.94 12.86 -4.47
CA GLU A 82 1.05 14.02 -4.46
C GLU A 82 0.04 14.05 -5.62
N LYS A 83 0.31 13.37 -6.74
CA LYS A 83 -0.51 13.51 -7.98
C LYS A 83 -1.60 12.44 -8.14
N GLY A 84 -1.62 11.39 -7.32
CA GLY A 84 -2.58 10.31 -7.48
C GLY A 84 -2.46 9.17 -6.47
N ARG A 85 -2.71 9.45 -5.19
CA ARG A 85 -2.56 8.51 -4.04
C ARG A 85 -2.97 7.06 -4.34
N ARG A 86 -4.17 6.82 -4.87
CA ARG A 86 -4.65 5.46 -5.22
C ARG A 86 -3.84 4.81 -6.34
N LYS A 87 -3.51 5.58 -7.39
CA LYS A 87 -2.76 5.07 -8.55
C LYS A 87 -1.34 4.68 -8.14
N GLU A 88 -0.70 5.51 -7.33
CA GLU A 88 0.65 5.25 -6.85
C GLU A 88 0.71 4.06 -5.90
N LEU A 89 -0.25 3.94 -4.96
CA LEU A 89 -0.35 2.75 -4.11
C LEU A 89 -0.57 1.48 -4.92
N LYS A 90 -1.44 1.53 -5.94
CA LYS A 90 -1.65 0.40 -6.84
C LYS A 90 -0.38 0.01 -7.61
N LYS A 91 0.41 0.98 -8.08
CA LYS A 91 1.71 0.69 -8.73
C LYS A 91 2.69 0.01 -7.79
N ILE A 92 2.74 0.42 -6.52
CA ILE A 92 3.60 -0.24 -5.51
C ILE A 92 3.18 -1.71 -5.35
N ASP A 93 1.87 -1.95 -5.21
CA ASP A 93 1.29 -3.30 -5.09
C ASP A 93 1.63 -4.17 -6.31
N GLU A 94 1.40 -3.64 -7.51
CA GLU A 94 1.71 -4.32 -8.77
C GLU A 94 3.20 -4.64 -8.89
N LEU A 95 4.08 -3.69 -8.57
CA LEU A 95 5.52 -3.90 -8.57
C LEU A 95 5.93 -5.00 -7.61
N ILE A 96 5.41 -5.02 -6.37
CA ILE A 96 5.73 -6.06 -5.39
C ILE A 96 5.32 -7.44 -5.93
N GLY A 97 4.12 -7.55 -6.51
CA GLY A 97 3.66 -8.79 -7.15
C GLY A 97 4.57 -9.22 -8.32
N GLU A 98 4.95 -8.31 -9.20
CA GLU A 98 5.86 -8.62 -10.32
C GLU A 98 7.25 -9.07 -9.83
N LEU A 99 7.78 -8.45 -8.76
CA LEU A 99 9.05 -8.86 -8.15
C LEU A 99 8.95 -10.28 -7.58
N GLN A 100 7.84 -10.60 -6.90
CA GLN A 100 7.59 -11.97 -6.41
C GLN A 100 7.48 -12.98 -7.55
N ASP A 101 6.82 -12.65 -8.66
CA ASP A 101 6.71 -13.54 -9.82
C ASP A 101 8.07 -13.88 -10.44
N VAL A 102 8.97 -12.88 -10.53
CA VAL A 102 10.35 -13.10 -11.00
C VAL A 102 11.10 -14.03 -10.05
N LEU A 103 10.85 -13.93 -8.73
CA LEU A 103 11.48 -14.76 -7.71
C LEU A 103 10.82 -16.12 -7.48
N GLY A 104 9.54 -16.31 -7.77
CA GLY A 104 8.87 -17.60 -7.63
C GLY A 104 9.44 -18.68 -8.56
N GLN A 105 10.24 -18.27 -9.55
CA GLN A 105 10.94 -19.15 -10.48
C GLN A 105 12.42 -19.35 -10.13
N TRP A 106 12.88 -18.88 -8.97
CA TRP A 106 14.29 -18.85 -8.55
C TRP A 106 14.84 -20.23 -8.17
#